data_AF-A0A6B2G2T8-F1
#
_entry.id   AF-A0A6B2G2T8-F1
#
_cell.length_a   1.000
_cell.length_b   1.000
_cell.length_c   1.000
_cell.angle_alpha   90.00
_cell.angle_beta   90.00
_cell.angle_gamma   90.00
#
_symmetry.space_group_name_H-M   'P 1'
#
loop_
_entity.id
_entity.type
_entity.pdbx_description
1 polymer ?
#
loop_
_entity_poly.entity_id
_entity_poly.type
_entity_poly.pdbx_seq_one_letter_code
_entity_poly.pdbx_strand_id
1 'polypeptide(L)'
;MDESESSNLFHIDVLYLINSKHFQHGLRHGDFQRYRKYCRDKIRRIRRTLTNNRKSKHNFQKHVLTPQLITDSRYLTIPLFCAERCWAHSNEIKSSEKQNPKRQYYVTRKLRKFCVYARAFHELVENTKCDLSTKWEAKAYYHWAMSTLNLSQKKWDESLNFVLQSKKEYEAILQVCRSDMKSAYENRIEELSVSEKYCTYSLKGSENSEELK
;
A
#
# COMPACT_ATOMS: atom_id res chain seq x y z
N MET A 1 -3.71 -3.58 -37.02
CA MET A 1 -5.08 -3.77 -36.50
C MET A 1 -4.89 -4.63 -35.27
N ASP A 2 -4.81 -4.09 -34.06
CA ASP A 2 -5.84 -3.31 -33.39
C ASP A 2 -5.26 -2.16 -32.54
N GLU A 3 -5.41 -0.91 -32.99
CA GLU A 3 -5.15 0.29 -32.18
C GLU A 3 -6.43 0.82 -31.49
N SER A 4 -7.53 0.06 -31.54
CA SER A 4 -8.87 0.50 -31.15
C SER A 4 -9.38 0.02 -29.78
N GLU A 5 -8.59 -0.73 -28.99
CA GLU A 5 -8.98 -1.16 -27.63
C GLU A 5 -8.52 -0.20 -26.50
N SER A 6 -7.76 0.84 -26.84
CA SER A 6 -7.20 1.83 -25.91
C SER A 6 -8.24 2.80 -25.30
N SER A 7 -9.52 2.67 -25.63
CA SER A 7 -10.51 3.74 -25.41
C SER A 7 -11.27 3.72 -24.07
N ASN A 8 -11.06 2.75 -23.17
CA ASN A 8 -11.72 2.73 -21.84
C ASN A 8 -10.92 1.98 -20.75
N LEU A 9 -9.60 2.17 -20.67
CA LEU A 9 -8.81 1.61 -19.58
C LEU A 9 -8.87 2.50 -18.33
N PHE A 10 -8.92 1.88 -17.15
CA PHE A 10 -8.81 2.60 -15.89
C PHE A 10 -7.34 2.93 -15.61
N HIS A 11 -7.10 4.20 -15.29
CA HIS A 11 -5.79 4.72 -14.96
C HIS A 11 -5.76 5.27 -13.53
N ILE A 12 -4.75 4.88 -12.73
CA ILE A 12 -4.48 5.43 -11.40
C ILE A 12 -2.97 5.51 -11.17
N ASP A 13 -2.46 6.73 -10.99
CA ASP A 13 -1.13 6.96 -10.42
C ASP A 13 -1.16 6.71 -8.91
N VAL A 14 -0.90 5.47 -8.49
CA VAL A 14 -1.05 5.00 -7.11
C VAL A 14 -0.12 5.78 -6.18
N LEU A 15 1.18 5.84 -6.50
CA LEU A 15 2.17 6.47 -5.61
C LEU A 15 1.93 7.97 -5.47
N TYR A 16 1.67 8.66 -6.58
CA TYR A 16 1.37 10.09 -6.57
C TYR A 16 0.07 10.41 -5.84
N LEU A 17 -0.99 9.62 -6.06
CA LEU A 17 -2.25 9.77 -5.34
C LEU A 17 -2.04 9.65 -3.83
N ILE A 18 -1.27 8.65 -3.38
CA ILE A 18 -0.97 8.44 -1.96
C ILE A 18 -0.19 9.64 -1.41
N ASN A 19 0.93 10.00 -2.05
CA ASN A 19 1.81 11.09 -1.60
C ASN A 19 1.08 12.43 -1.52
N SER A 20 0.27 12.75 -2.54
CA SER A 20 -0.60 13.93 -2.53
C SER A 20 -1.53 13.95 -1.32
N LYS A 21 -2.15 12.80 -0.99
CA LYS A 21 -3.05 12.69 0.18
C LYS A 21 -2.32 12.67 1.51
N HIS A 22 -1.10 12.14 1.57
CA HIS A 22 -0.23 12.22 2.73
C HIS A 22 0.07 13.68 3.07
N PHE A 23 0.55 14.43 2.08
CA PHE A 23 0.87 15.85 2.23
C PHE A 23 -0.35 16.67 2.66
N GLN A 24 -1.50 16.47 1.99
CA GLN A 24 -2.72 17.23 2.24
C GLN A 24 -3.36 16.95 3.62
N HIS A 25 -3.20 15.73 4.17
CA HIS A 25 -3.98 15.27 5.32
C HIS A 25 -3.15 14.92 6.56
N GLY A 26 -1.98 15.55 6.73
CA GLY A 26 -1.29 15.63 8.03
C GLY A 26 0.08 14.98 8.11
N LEU A 27 0.47 14.13 7.15
CA LEU A 27 1.79 13.46 7.21
C LEU A 27 2.96 14.43 7.04
N ARG A 28 2.75 15.61 6.45
CA ARG A 28 3.76 16.69 6.47
C ARG A 28 4.22 17.04 7.89
N HIS A 29 3.36 16.88 8.89
CA HIS A 29 3.64 17.15 10.30
C HIS A 29 3.67 15.86 11.15
N GLY A 30 3.73 14.69 10.52
CA GLY A 30 3.72 13.40 11.24
C GLY A 30 2.38 12.99 11.87
N ASP A 31 1.27 13.66 11.53
CA ASP A 31 -0.06 13.36 12.10
C ASP A 31 -0.73 12.18 11.37
N PHE A 32 -0.39 10.97 11.80
CA PHE A 32 -0.97 9.73 11.28
C PHE A 32 -2.44 9.54 11.65
N GLN A 33 -2.89 10.11 12.78
CA GLN A 33 -4.27 10.00 13.24
C GLN A 33 -5.21 10.75 12.30
N ARG A 34 -4.83 11.97 11.89
CA ARG A 34 -5.58 12.77 10.92
C ARG A 34 -5.67 12.08 9.56
N TYR A 35 -4.56 11.54 9.05
CA TYR A 35 -4.57 10.81 7.78
C TYR A 35 -5.43 9.54 7.83
N ARG A 36 -5.37 8.78 8.94
CA ARG A 36 -6.24 7.63 9.16
C ARG A 36 -7.72 8.01 9.16
N LYS A 37 -8.08 9.14 9.80
CA LYS A 37 -9.46 9.67 9.80
C LYS A 37 -9.90 10.03 8.38
N TYR A 38 -9.04 10.69 7.61
CA TYR A 38 -9.29 10.99 6.20
C TYR A 38 -9.58 9.71 5.39
N CYS A 39 -8.73 8.69 5.50
CA CYS A 39 -8.92 7.44 4.75
C CYS A 39 -10.26 6.78 5.09
N ARG A 40 -10.63 6.73 6.38
CA ARG A 40 -11.94 6.24 6.83
C ARG A 40 -13.09 7.00 6.16
N ASP A 41 -13.02 8.33 6.18
CA ASP A 41 -14.09 9.18 5.67
C ASP A 41 -14.17 9.14 4.13
N LYS A 42 -13.04 8.96 3.45
CA LYS A 42 -12.98 8.74 2.00
C LYS A 42 -13.61 7.41 1.59
N ILE A 43 -13.23 6.30 2.24
CA ILE A 43 -13.88 4.99 2.01
C ILE A 43 -15.39 5.08 2.22
N ARG A 44 -15.84 5.76 3.29
CA ARG A 44 -17.26 5.94 3.59
C ARG A 44 -17.98 6.70 2.48
N ARG A 45 -17.40 7.80 1.97
CA ARG A 45 -17.97 8.60 0.88
C ARG A 45 -18.05 7.81 -0.43
N ILE A 46 -16.99 7.09 -0.79
CA ILE A 46 -16.95 6.26 -1.99
C ILE A 46 -18.03 5.16 -1.90
N ARG A 47 -18.11 4.45 -0.77
CA ARG A 47 -19.15 3.43 -0.59
C ARG A 47 -20.55 4.02 -0.64
N ARG A 48 -20.80 5.18 -0.04
CA ARG A 48 -22.14 5.81 -0.12
C ARG A 48 -22.56 6.20 -1.53
N THR A 49 -21.61 6.61 -2.36
CA THR A 49 -21.87 7.08 -3.72
C THR A 49 -21.98 5.92 -4.72
N LEU A 50 -21.11 4.92 -4.59
CA LEU A 50 -20.96 3.85 -5.59
C LEU A 50 -21.67 2.55 -5.24
N THR A 51 -21.74 2.21 -3.94
CA THR A 51 -22.51 1.06 -3.52
C THR A 51 -23.86 1.60 -3.07
N ASN A 52 -24.91 1.38 -3.88
CA ASN A 52 -26.30 1.71 -3.55
C ASN A 52 -26.68 1.00 -2.24
N ASN A 53 -26.26 1.57 -1.11
CA ASN A 53 -26.42 1.01 0.24
C ASN A 53 -27.83 1.29 0.74
N ARG A 54 -28.84 0.98 -0.08
CA ARG A 54 -30.24 0.86 0.34
C ARG A 54 -30.42 -0.49 1.04
N LYS A 55 -29.64 -0.77 2.09
CA LYS A 55 -29.74 -2.01 2.88
C LYS A 55 -30.26 -1.69 4.28
N SER A 56 -31.15 -2.56 4.75
CA SER A 56 -31.78 -2.53 6.08
C SER A 56 -30.74 -2.38 7.19
N LYS A 57 -31.00 -1.50 8.17
CA LYS A 57 -30.11 -1.21 9.31
C LYS A 57 -29.70 -2.45 10.10
N HIS A 58 -30.44 -3.56 9.98
CA HIS A 58 -30.31 -4.74 10.83
C HIS A 58 -29.47 -5.88 10.23
N ASN A 59 -29.18 -5.87 8.93
CA ASN A 59 -28.45 -6.97 8.28
C ASN A 59 -27.11 -6.49 7.68
N PHE A 60 -25.99 -6.95 8.24
CA PHE A 60 -24.67 -6.72 7.67
C PHE A 60 -24.42 -7.66 6.50
N GLN A 61 -24.27 -7.10 5.29
CA GLN A 61 -23.81 -7.85 4.12
C GLN A 61 -22.44 -7.36 3.70
N LYS A 62 -21.45 -8.27 3.66
CA LYS A 62 -20.11 -7.95 3.17
C LYS A 62 -20.18 -7.63 1.68
N HIS A 63 -19.79 -6.42 1.31
CA HIS A 63 -19.62 -6.04 -0.10
C HIS A 63 -18.26 -6.51 -0.60
N VAL A 64 -18.23 -7.55 -1.42
CA VAL A 64 -17.04 -8.01 -2.13
C VAL A 64 -16.97 -7.24 -3.45
N LEU A 65 -15.81 -6.65 -3.76
CA LEU A 65 -15.59 -6.00 -5.05
C LEU A 65 -15.17 -7.10 -6.03
N THR A 66 -16.01 -7.36 -7.03
CA THR A 66 -15.69 -8.24 -8.14
C THR A 66 -15.30 -7.39 -9.36
N PRO A 67 -14.39 -7.86 -10.23
CA PRO A 67 -13.97 -7.11 -11.42
C PRO A 67 -15.14 -6.63 -12.30
N GLN A 68 -16.19 -7.44 -12.42
CA GLN A 68 -17.38 -7.15 -13.23
C GLN A 68 -18.20 -5.97 -12.68
N LEU A 69 -18.07 -5.66 -11.38
CA LEU A 69 -18.81 -4.57 -10.74
C LEU A 69 -18.11 -3.21 -10.89
N ILE A 70 -16.92 -3.19 -11.48
CA ILE A 70 -16.10 -1.98 -11.58
C ILE A 70 -16.49 -1.22 -12.83
N THR A 71 -17.35 -0.22 -12.62
CA THR A 71 -17.75 0.75 -13.65
C THR A 71 -16.93 2.02 -13.60
N ASP A 72 -16.19 2.24 -12.51
CA ASP A 72 -15.49 3.50 -12.22
C ASP A 72 -14.15 3.21 -11.51
N SER A 73 -13.09 3.94 -11.86
CA SER A 73 -11.77 3.85 -11.23
C SER A 73 -11.83 4.12 -9.71
N ARG A 74 -12.84 4.87 -9.24
CA ARG A 74 -13.07 5.11 -7.81
C ARG A 74 -13.29 3.82 -7.01
N TYR A 75 -13.81 2.73 -7.60
CA TYR A 75 -13.93 1.43 -6.93
C TYR A 75 -12.57 0.84 -6.58
N LEU A 76 -11.58 0.97 -7.48
CA LEU A 76 -10.21 0.49 -7.29
C LEU A 76 -9.53 1.19 -6.10
N THR A 77 -9.88 2.45 -5.85
CA THR A 77 -9.32 3.20 -4.72
C THR A 77 -9.84 2.71 -3.35
N ILE A 78 -10.93 1.94 -3.28
CA ILE A 78 -11.48 1.45 -2.01
C ILE A 78 -10.49 0.53 -1.26
N PRO A 79 -9.99 -0.59 -1.84
CA PRO A 79 -9.00 -1.42 -1.17
C PRO A 79 -7.70 -0.67 -0.91
N LEU A 80 -7.29 0.23 -1.81
CA LEU A 80 -6.13 1.11 -1.62
C LEU A 80 -6.26 1.96 -0.34
N PHE A 81 -7.34 2.72 -0.18
CA PHE A 81 -7.55 3.52 1.04
C PHE A 81 -7.83 2.67 2.28
N CYS A 82 -8.34 1.43 2.13
CA CYS A 82 -8.41 0.47 3.23
C CYS A 82 -7.01 0.05 3.71
N ALA A 83 -6.08 -0.18 2.77
CA ALA A 83 -4.67 -0.48 3.04
C ALA A 83 -4.00 0.71 3.75
N GLU A 84 -4.08 1.91 3.17
CA GLU A 84 -3.52 3.15 3.73
C GLU A 84 -4.03 3.44 5.14
N ARG A 85 -5.32 3.22 5.40
CA ARG A 85 -5.88 3.39 6.76
C ARG A 85 -5.25 2.43 7.77
N CYS A 86 -4.95 1.20 7.37
CA CYS A 86 -4.31 0.21 8.22
C CYS A 86 -2.83 0.53 8.45
N TRP A 87 -2.12 0.97 7.41
CA TRP A 87 -0.75 1.45 7.49
C TRP A 87 -0.64 2.67 8.42
N ALA A 88 -1.46 3.70 8.21
CA ALA A 88 -1.53 4.90 9.04
C ALA A 88 -1.78 4.59 10.52
N HIS A 89 -2.72 3.67 10.81
CA HIS A 89 -2.99 3.23 12.18
C HIS A 89 -1.79 2.49 12.78
N SER A 90 -1.04 1.72 11.99
CA SER A 90 0.18 1.08 12.49
C SER A 90 1.23 2.12 12.88
N ASN A 91 1.39 3.19 12.09
CA ASN A 91 2.34 4.26 12.36
C ASN A 91 1.89 5.17 13.51
N GLU A 92 0.59 5.44 13.66
CA GLU A 92 0.02 6.11 14.83
C GLU A 92 0.35 5.37 16.14
N ILE A 93 0.29 4.03 16.13
CA ILE A 93 0.66 3.20 17.29
C ILE A 93 2.18 3.20 17.51
N LYS A 94 2.99 3.28 16.44
CA LYS A 94 4.46 3.39 16.57
C LYS A 94 4.89 4.74 17.13
N SER A 95 4.23 5.83 16.69
CA SER A 95 4.54 7.20 17.11
C SER A 95 4.00 7.53 18.50
N SER A 96 3.11 6.71 19.07
CA SER A 96 2.62 6.95 20.42
C SER A 96 3.73 6.75 21.46
N GLU A 97 3.98 7.77 22.28
CA GLU A 97 4.99 7.77 23.35
C GLU A 97 4.69 6.74 24.45
N LYS A 98 3.43 6.31 24.58
CA LYS A 98 2.98 5.34 25.57
C LYS A 98 3.68 4.00 25.34
N GLN A 99 4.61 3.67 26.22
CA GLN A 99 5.24 2.34 26.22
C GLN A 99 4.20 1.30 26.63
N ASN A 100 3.85 0.42 25.69
CA ASN A 100 3.00 -0.73 25.94
C ASN A 100 3.74 -1.99 25.47
N PRO A 101 3.92 -3.01 26.33
CA PRO A 101 4.62 -4.24 25.95
C PRO A 101 3.95 -4.97 24.78
N LYS A 102 2.64 -4.76 24.55
CA LYS A 102 1.88 -5.33 23.43
C LYS A 102 1.85 -4.44 22.18
N ARG A 103 2.57 -3.31 22.17
CA ARG A 103 2.60 -2.37 21.04
C ARG A 103 2.96 -3.08 19.72
N GLN A 104 4.00 -3.91 19.74
CA GLN A 104 4.46 -4.62 18.54
C GLN A 104 3.41 -5.58 17.99
N TYR A 105 2.67 -6.25 18.87
CA TYR A 105 1.55 -7.12 18.48
C TYR A 105 0.46 -6.32 17.75
N TYR A 106 0.07 -5.15 18.28
CA TYR A 106 -0.93 -4.32 17.63
C TYR A 106 -0.45 -3.77 16.27
N VAL A 107 0.80 -3.31 16.20
CA VAL A 107 1.43 -2.86 14.94
C VAL A 107 1.39 -3.99 13.90
N THR A 108 1.88 -5.17 14.26
CA THR A 108 1.92 -6.34 13.36
C THR A 108 0.50 -6.72 12.92
N ARG A 109 -0.48 -6.71 13.83
CA ARG A 109 -1.89 -6.99 13.49
C ARG A 109 -2.45 -5.98 12.49
N LYS A 110 -2.07 -4.69 12.57
CA LYS A 110 -2.47 -3.69 11.57
C LYS A 110 -1.76 -3.90 10.24
N LEU A 111 -0.46 -4.18 10.26
CA LEU A 111 0.33 -4.43 9.05
C LEU A 111 -0.12 -5.70 8.30
N ARG A 112 -0.56 -6.75 9.01
CA ARG A 112 -1.20 -7.93 8.38
C ARG A 112 -2.46 -7.53 7.61
N LYS A 113 -3.32 -6.68 8.20
CA LYS A 113 -4.52 -6.18 7.51
C LYS A 113 -4.16 -5.27 6.33
N PHE A 114 -3.11 -4.45 6.47
CA PHE A 114 -2.57 -3.64 5.39
C PHE A 114 -2.19 -4.50 4.18
N CYS A 115 -1.42 -5.58 4.39
CA CYS A 115 -1.04 -6.52 3.34
C CYS A 115 -2.25 -7.21 2.68
N VAL A 116 -3.27 -7.59 3.47
CA VAL A 116 -4.51 -8.18 2.92
C VAL A 116 -5.21 -7.22 1.97
N TYR A 117 -5.30 -5.93 2.31
CA TYR A 117 -5.91 -4.95 1.43
C TYR A 117 -5.03 -4.56 0.24
N ALA A 118 -3.71 -4.50 0.42
CA ALA A 118 -2.77 -4.25 -0.67
C ALA A 118 -2.81 -5.39 -1.70
N ARG A 119 -2.86 -6.65 -1.24
CA ARG A 119 -3.06 -7.81 -2.12
C ARG A 119 -4.40 -7.73 -2.85
N ALA A 120 -5.48 -7.44 -2.13
CA ALA A 120 -6.80 -7.30 -2.74
C ALA A 120 -6.85 -6.16 -3.76
N PHE A 121 -6.09 -5.07 -3.57
CA PHE A 121 -5.95 -4.01 -4.56
C PHE A 121 -5.20 -4.49 -5.81
N HIS A 122 -4.03 -5.12 -5.62
CA HIS A 122 -3.24 -5.69 -6.72
C HIS A 122 -4.04 -6.70 -7.54
N GLU A 123 -4.68 -7.68 -6.90
CA GLU A 123 -5.52 -8.69 -7.58
C GLU A 123 -6.70 -8.04 -8.31
N LEU A 124 -7.30 -6.99 -7.75
CA LEU A 124 -8.41 -6.29 -8.39
C LEU A 124 -7.95 -5.54 -9.65
N VAL A 125 -6.82 -4.85 -9.57
CA VAL A 125 -6.22 -4.12 -10.71
C VAL A 125 -5.77 -5.09 -11.80
N GLU A 126 -5.21 -6.24 -11.45
CA GLU A 126 -4.77 -7.25 -12.41
C GLU A 126 -5.94 -7.84 -13.23
N ASN A 127 -7.05 -8.11 -12.55
CA ASN A 127 -8.25 -8.72 -13.14
C ASN A 127 -9.23 -7.70 -13.75
N THR A 128 -8.89 -6.42 -13.76
CA THR A 128 -9.72 -5.36 -14.36
C THR A 128 -9.03 -4.74 -15.57
N LYS A 129 -9.80 -4.04 -16.40
CA LYS A 129 -9.30 -3.30 -17.56
C LYS A 129 -8.54 -2.05 -17.10
N CYS A 130 -7.35 -2.23 -16.53
CA CYS A 130 -6.46 -1.16 -16.09
C CYS A 130 -5.23 -1.06 -16.99
N ASP A 131 -4.68 0.15 -17.10
CA ASP A 131 -3.42 0.39 -17.78
C ASP A 131 -2.28 -0.43 -17.17
N LEU A 132 -1.30 -0.80 -18.01
CA LEU A 132 -0.09 -1.51 -17.58
C LEU A 132 0.66 -0.74 -16.48
N SER A 133 0.72 0.59 -16.54
CA SER A 133 1.32 1.44 -15.51
C SER A 133 0.64 1.24 -14.15
N THR A 134 -0.69 1.26 -14.12
CA THR A 134 -1.48 1.05 -12.90
C THR A 134 -1.23 -0.35 -12.32
N LYS A 135 -1.14 -1.38 -13.19
CA LYS A 135 -0.84 -2.76 -12.77
C LYS A 135 0.55 -2.87 -12.12
N TRP A 136 1.57 -2.29 -12.75
CA TRP A 136 2.93 -2.30 -12.22
C TRP A 136 3.02 -1.56 -10.88
N GLU A 137 2.37 -0.40 -10.77
CA GLU A 137 2.33 0.34 -9.52
C GLU A 137 1.60 -0.41 -8.39
N ALA A 138 0.49 -1.08 -8.71
CA ALA A 138 -0.23 -1.88 -7.73
C ALA A 138 0.61 -3.05 -7.21
N LYS A 139 1.40 -3.67 -8.09
CA LYS A 139 2.33 -4.75 -7.73
C LYS A 139 3.49 -4.24 -6.88
N ALA A 140 4.11 -3.12 -7.26
CA ALA A 140 5.18 -2.48 -6.49
C ALA A 140 4.71 -2.07 -5.09
N TYR A 141 3.50 -1.53 -4.99
CA TYR A 141 2.86 -1.19 -3.72
C TYR A 141 2.56 -2.43 -2.86
N TYR A 142 2.12 -3.53 -3.47
CA TYR A 142 1.90 -4.79 -2.76
C TYR A 142 3.21 -5.36 -2.18
N HIS A 143 4.28 -5.38 -2.97
CA HIS A 143 5.60 -5.82 -2.49
C HIS A 143 6.13 -4.92 -1.37
N TRP A 144 5.98 -3.60 -1.49
CA TRP A 144 6.31 -2.67 -0.40
C TRP A 144 5.48 -2.94 0.88
N ALA A 145 4.21 -3.30 0.73
CA ALA A 145 3.36 -3.64 1.87
C ALA A 145 3.87 -4.89 2.60
N MET A 146 4.21 -5.93 1.83
CA MET A 146 4.75 -7.19 2.34
C MET A 146 6.11 -6.97 3.03
N SER A 147 7.01 -6.18 2.43
CA SER A 147 8.31 -5.88 3.04
C SER A 147 8.15 -5.18 4.39
N THR A 148 7.24 -4.21 4.49
CA THR A 148 6.95 -3.48 5.73
C THR A 148 6.44 -4.40 6.84
N LEU A 149 5.60 -5.39 6.50
CA LEU A 149 5.14 -6.40 7.47
C LEU A 149 6.30 -7.29 7.93
N ASN A 150 7.11 -7.81 7.01
CA ASN A 150 8.21 -8.71 7.33
C ASN A 150 9.31 -8.02 8.14
N LEU A 151 9.60 -6.74 7.85
CA LEU A 151 10.45 -5.88 8.70
C LEU A 151 9.93 -5.84 10.13
N SER A 152 8.62 -5.62 10.32
CA SER A 152 8.04 -5.56 11.66
C SER A 152 8.09 -6.90 12.40
N GLN A 153 8.17 -8.01 11.67
CA GLN A 153 8.28 -9.35 12.24
C GLN A 153 9.74 -9.81 12.42
N LYS A 154 10.72 -8.97 12.07
CA LYS A 154 12.15 -9.32 12.05
C LYS A 154 12.49 -10.47 11.12
N LYS A 155 11.67 -10.66 10.07
CA LYS A 155 11.92 -11.65 9.02
C LYS A 155 12.76 -11.00 7.92
N TRP A 156 14.04 -10.89 8.16
CA TRP A 156 14.94 -10.06 7.35
C TRP A 156 15.09 -10.55 5.92
N ASP A 157 15.26 -11.86 5.73
CA ASP A 157 15.40 -12.48 4.40
C ASP A 157 14.13 -12.34 3.55
N GLU A 158 12.98 -12.80 4.08
CA GLU A 158 11.69 -12.60 3.42
C GLU A 158 11.41 -11.11 3.13
N SER A 159 11.81 -10.20 4.02
CA SER A 159 11.66 -8.77 3.81
C SER A 159 12.55 -8.26 2.67
N LEU A 160 13.83 -8.62 2.67
CA LEU A 160 14.80 -8.21 1.66
C LEU A 160 14.35 -8.61 0.26
N ASN A 161 13.86 -9.85 0.11
CA ASN A 161 13.30 -10.32 -1.16
C ASN A 161 12.17 -9.42 -1.68
N PHE A 162 11.21 -9.04 -0.82
CA PHE A 162 10.13 -8.13 -1.22
C PHE A 162 10.61 -6.69 -1.44
N VAL A 163 11.62 -6.20 -0.70
CA VAL A 163 12.23 -4.88 -0.94
C VAL A 163 12.84 -4.83 -2.33
N LEU A 164 13.65 -5.82 -2.70
CA LEU A 164 14.31 -5.90 -3.99
C LEU A 164 13.30 -5.99 -5.14
N GLN A 165 12.24 -6.78 -4.99
CA GLN A 165 11.15 -6.86 -5.97
C GLN A 165 10.44 -5.51 -6.15
N SER A 166 10.07 -4.85 -5.06
CA SER A 166 9.41 -3.54 -5.09
C SER A 166 10.31 -2.47 -5.73
N LYS A 167 11.60 -2.47 -5.39
CA LYS A 167 12.59 -1.54 -5.94
C LYS A 167 12.76 -1.73 -7.45
N LYS A 168 12.96 -2.96 -7.91
CA LYS A 168 13.05 -3.30 -9.34
C LYS A 168 11.83 -2.80 -10.13
N GLU A 169 10.63 -2.96 -9.57
CA GLU A 169 9.39 -2.51 -10.21
C GLU A 169 9.31 -0.98 -10.27
N TYR A 170 9.64 -0.27 -9.19
CA TYR A 170 9.68 1.20 -9.21
C TYR A 170 10.78 1.76 -10.11
N GLU A 171 11.95 1.11 -10.19
CA GLU A 171 13.02 1.48 -11.13
C GLU A 171 12.57 1.31 -12.58
N ALA A 172 11.85 0.23 -12.90
CA ALA A 172 11.28 0.03 -14.23
C ALA A 172 10.23 1.10 -14.58
N ILE A 173 9.38 1.48 -13.61
CA ILE A 173 8.41 2.57 -13.79
C ILE A 173 9.11 3.90 -14.00
N LEU A 174 10.20 4.18 -13.26
CA LEU A 174 10.96 5.44 -13.36
C LEU A 174 11.51 5.70 -14.77
N GLN A 175 11.84 4.65 -15.53
CA GLN A 175 12.34 4.79 -16.91
C GLN A 175 11.26 5.25 -17.90
N VAL A 176 9.99 4.93 -17.62
CA VAL A 176 8.87 5.17 -18.56
C VAL A 176 7.97 6.30 -18.07
N CYS A 177 8.02 6.66 -16.78
CA CYS A 177 7.12 7.66 -16.20
C CYS A 177 7.43 9.08 -16.67
N ARG A 178 6.42 9.94 -16.53
CA ARG A 178 6.51 11.37 -16.84
C ARG A 178 7.49 12.08 -15.92
N SER A 179 8.11 13.14 -16.44
CA SER A 179 9.15 13.91 -15.72
C SER A 179 8.68 14.47 -14.38
N ASP A 180 7.41 14.86 -14.24
CA ASP A 180 6.86 15.44 -13.01
C ASP A 180 6.65 14.41 -11.89
N MET A 181 6.59 13.12 -12.25
CA MET A 181 6.34 12.02 -11.31
C MET A 181 7.64 11.35 -10.83
N LYS A 182 8.76 11.58 -11.52
CA LYS A 182 10.06 10.96 -11.24
C LYS A 182 10.49 11.10 -9.79
N SER A 183 10.40 12.32 -9.26
CA SER A 183 10.78 12.61 -7.86
C SER A 183 10.03 11.75 -6.84
N ALA A 184 8.76 11.41 -7.09
CA ALA A 184 7.99 10.58 -6.18
C ALA A 184 8.51 9.14 -6.15
N TYR A 185 8.88 8.57 -7.31
CA TYR A 185 9.44 7.22 -7.38
C TYR A 185 10.89 7.17 -6.87
N GLU A 186 11.70 8.18 -7.17
CA GLU A 186 13.08 8.30 -6.65
C GLU A 186 13.09 8.30 -5.11
N ASN A 187 12.26 9.12 -4.48
CA ASN A 187 12.12 9.13 -3.02
C ASN A 187 11.68 7.76 -2.47
N ARG A 188 10.77 7.07 -3.17
CA ARG A 188 10.33 5.72 -2.77
C ARG A 188 11.44 4.68 -2.91
N ILE A 189 12.26 4.76 -3.95
CA ILE A 189 13.43 3.89 -4.15
C ILE A 189 14.49 4.15 -3.07
N GLU A 190 14.67 5.39 -2.66
CA GLU A 190 15.58 5.75 -1.56
C GLU A 190 15.09 5.16 -0.22
N GLU A 191 13.80 5.31 0.12
CA GLU A 191 13.18 4.68 1.30
C GLU A 191 13.38 3.15 1.31
N LEU A 192 13.18 2.51 0.15
CA LEU A 192 13.41 1.08 -0.01
C LEU A 192 14.89 0.72 0.14
N SER A 193 15.81 1.55 -0.34
CA SER A 193 17.25 1.33 -0.22
C SER A 193 17.74 1.43 1.23
N VAL A 194 17.13 2.30 2.06
CA VAL A 194 17.38 2.31 3.52
C VAL A 194 16.92 0.99 4.15
N SER A 195 15.75 0.49 3.75
CA SER A 195 15.22 -0.78 4.24
C SER A 195 16.09 -1.97 3.81
N GLU A 196 16.59 -1.96 2.57
CA GLU A 196 17.53 -2.94 2.01
C GLU A 196 18.83 -3.02 2.84
N LYS A 197 19.45 -1.86 3.11
CA LYS A 197 20.65 -1.76 3.95
C LYS A 197 20.40 -2.27 5.37
N TYR A 198 19.23 -1.97 5.93
CA TYR A 198 18.87 -2.43 7.28
C TYR A 198 18.68 -3.96 7.34
N CYS A 199 18.00 -4.56 6.35
CA CYS A 199 17.84 -6.01 6.27
C CYS A 199 19.18 -6.72 6.10
N THR A 200 20.01 -6.25 5.17
CA THR A 200 21.34 -6.85 4.89
C THR A 200 22.27 -6.78 6.11
N TYR A 201 22.29 -5.65 6.83
CA TYR A 201 23.04 -5.54 8.07
C TYR A 201 22.52 -6.50 9.14
N SER A 202 21.20 -6.61 9.29
CA SER A 202 20.58 -7.49 10.30
C SER A 202 20.84 -8.97 10.02
N LEU A 203 20.87 -9.38 8.76
CA LEU A 203 21.19 -10.76 8.34
C LEU A 203 22.63 -11.14 8.65
N LYS A 204 23.60 -10.28 8.29
CA LYS A 204 25.02 -10.50 8.63
C LYS A 204 25.24 -10.59 10.14
N GLY A 205 24.50 -9.78 10.91
CA GLY A 205 24.53 -9.83 12.36
C GLY A 205 24.01 -11.14 12.95
N SER A 206 22.96 -11.74 12.36
CA SER A 206 22.48 -13.06 12.77
C SER A 206 23.45 -14.18 12.40
N GLU A 207 24.02 -14.16 11.20
CA GLU A 207 24.98 -15.17 10.73
C GLU A 207 26.23 -15.21 11.63
N ASN A 208 26.82 -14.06 11.91
CA ASN A 208 27.96 -13.97 12.83
C ASN A 208 27.65 -14.47 14.25
N SER A 209 26.39 -14.38 14.70
CA SER A 209 25.98 -14.87 16.03
C SER A 209 25.69 -16.37 16.07
N GLU A 210 25.43 -16.98 14.91
CA GLU A 210 25.25 -18.43 14.76
C GLU A 210 26.60 -19.14 14.57
N GLU A 211 27.59 -18.52 13.92
CA GLU A 211 28.95 -19.06 13.78
C GLU A 211 29.75 -19.08 15.10
N LEU A 212 29.34 -18.29 16.10
CA LEU A 212 29.97 -18.22 17.42
C LEU A 212 29.36 -19.18 18.47
N LYS A 213 28.39 -20.02 18.08
CA LYS A 213 27.76 -21.04 18.93
C LYS A 213 28.15 -22.44 18.51
#